data_AF-A0A4Q1VJI7-F1
#
_entry.id   AF-A0A4Q1VJI7-F1
#
_cell.length_a   1.000
_cell.length_b   1.000
_cell.length_c   1.000
_cell.angle_alpha   90.00
_cell.angle_beta   90.00
_cell.angle_gamma   90.00
#
_symmetry.space_group_name_H-M   'P 1'
#
loop_
_entity.id
_entity.type
_entity.pdbx_description
1 polymer ?
#
loop_
_entity_poly.entity_id
_entity_poly.type
_entity_poly.pdbx_seq_one_letter_code
_entity_poly.pdbx_strand_id
1 'polypeptide(L)'
;MREDDNLLRDQIALVTHAAGFAVRIHAGQVRKGESGPPFFLHLAEVADLLAKALEEPDAELVAAAWLHDAVEKTKITSDEIENVFGPRVASLVAEVSDDKSLPEAERHRMQIETIGEKTEAARLLRLADKISGLRELAEDPPAAWDVARRRDWLQFAIDVAAGCRSLSSALDLLFDQAAAAAARSIDEMPA
;
A
#
# COMPACT_ATOMS: atom_id res chain seq x y z
N MET A 1 -0.09 24.46 27.62
CA MET A 1 -0.36 23.36 26.68
C MET A 1 0.59 22.24 27.07
N ARG A 2 0.10 21.05 27.39
CA ARG A 2 0.96 19.95 27.87
C ARG A 2 1.78 19.42 26.69
N GLU A 3 2.96 18.86 26.93
CA GLU A 3 3.82 18.32 25.85
C GLU A 3 3.09 17.24 25.01
N ASP A 4 2.26 16.42 25.67
CA ASP A 4 1.41 15.42 25.01
C ASP A 4 0.38 16.04 24.05
N ASP A 5 -0.14 17.24 24.36
CA ASP A 5 -1.09 17.95 23.50
C ASP A 5 -0.42 18.44 22.20
N ASN A 6 0.88 18.76 22.27
CA ASN A 6 1.67 19.15 21.10
C ASN A 6 1.99 17.93 20.24
N LEU A 7 2.37 16.80 20.86
CA LEU A 7 2.68 15.58 20.12
C LEU A 7 1.47 15.07 19.32
N LEU A 8 0.29 15.00 19.95
CA LEU A 8 -0.94 14.58 19.26
C LEU A 8 -1.31 15.54 18.12
N ARG A 9 -1.15 16.85 18.34
CA ARG A 9 -1.39 17.85 17.29
C ARG A 9 -0.45 17.65 16.11
N ASP A 10 0.83 17.42 16.36
CA ASP A 10 1.85 17.27 15.32
C ASP A 10 1.63 15.99 14.52
N GLN A 11 1.23 14.90 15.17
CA GLN A 11 0.83 13.65 14.52
C GLN A 11 -0.39 13.82 13.61
N ILE A 12 -1.45 14.49 14.10
CA ILE A 12 -2.64 14.79 13.29
C ILE A 12 -2.27 15.67 12.10
N ALA A 13 -1.44 16.70 12.32
CA ALA A 13 -0.98 17.59 11.27
C ALA A 13 -0.18 16.84 10.20
N LEU A 14 0.72 15.94 10.59
CA LEU A 14 1.53 15.11 9.70
C LEU A 14 0.65 14.26 8.77
N VAL A 15 -0.25 13.46 9.35
CA VAL A 15 -1.12 12.55 8.56
C VAL A 15 -2.06 13.34 7.65
N THR A 16 -2.63 14.43 8.16
CA THR A 16 -3.53 15.29 7.37
C THR A 16 -2.77 15.95 6.21
N HIS A 17 -1.53 16.38 6.44
CA HIS A 17 -0.69 16.97 5.40
C HIS A 17 -0.34 15.93 4.33
N ALA A 18 0.08 14.72 4.74
CA ALA A 18 0.38 13.62 3.82
C ALA A 18 -0.81 13.24 2.95
N ALA A 19 -2.00 13.09 3.55
CA ALA A 19 -3.24 12.81 2.82
C ALA A 19 -3.57 13.89 1.79
N GLY A 20 -3.53 15.16 2.20
CA GLY A 20 -3.79 16.29 1.31
C GLY A 20 -2.76 16.40 0.18
N PHE A 21 -1.50 16.09 0.45
CA PHE A 21 -0.43 16.06 -0.56
C PHE A 21 -0.63 14.94 -1.56
N ALA A 22 -0.86 13.71 -1.08
CA ALA A 22 -1.13 12.53 -1.89
C ALA A 22 -2.29 12.75 -2.87
N VAL A 23 -3.41 13.28 -2.40
CA VAL A 23 -4.57 13.58 -3.23
C VAL A 23 -4.23 14.56 -4.36
N ARG A 24 -3.38 15.57 -4.09
CA ARG A 24 -2.98 16.56 -5.11
C ARG A 24 -2.06 15.94 -6.17
N ILE A 25 -1.04 15.18 -5.77
CA ILE A 25 -0.05 14.64 -6.70
C ILE A 25 -0.61 13.51 -7.57
N HIS A 26 -1.62 12.78 -7.07
CA HIS A 26 -2.34 11.74 -7.80
C HIS A 26 -3.65 12.23 -8.45
N ALA A 27 -3.87 13.55 -8.52
CA ALA A 27 -5.10 14.10 -9.09
C ALA A 27 -5.30 13.63 -10.55
N GLY A 28 -6.51 13.10 -10.83
CA GLY A 28 -6.87 12.55 -12.13
C GLY A 28 -6.38 11.11 -12.38
N GLN A 29 -5.62 10.51 -11.46
CA GLN A 29 -5.30 9.08 -11.53
C GLN A 29 -6.49 8.23 -11.08
N VAL A 30 -6.65 7.08 -11.72
CA VAL A 30 -7.68 6.07 -11.42
C VAL A 30 -7.03 4.74 -11.12
N ARG A 31 -7.71 3.89 -10.34
CA ARG A 31 -7.30 2.49 -10.17
C ARG A 31 -7.58 1.68 -11.44
N LYS A 32 -7.15 0.42 -11.45
CA LYS A 32 -7.18 -0.44 -12.65
C LYS A 32 -8.51 -1.17 -12.84
N GLY A 33 -9.37 -1.17 -11.82
CA GLY A 33 -10.69 -1.77 -11.90
C GLY A 33 -11.53 -1.24 -13.06
N GLU A 34 -12.49 -2.03 -13.51
CA GLU A 34 -13.32 -1.74 -14.68
C GLU A 34 -14.07 -0.42 -14.55
N SER A 35 -14.52 -0.08 -13.33
CA SER A 35 -15.19 1.20 -13.06
C SER A 35 -14.25 2.42 -13.07
N GLY A 36 -12.93 2.20 -13.03
CA GLY A 36 -11.90 3.24 -12.97
C GLY A 36 -12.04 4.17 -11.76
N PRO A 37 -12.14 3.64 -10.53
CA PRO A 37 -12.41 4.47 -9.35
C PRO A 37 -11.21 5.38 -9.06
N PRO A 38 -11.40 6.56 -8.43
CA PRO A 38 -10.30 7.47 -8.14
C PRO A 38 -9.19 6.82 -7.33
N PHE A 39 -7.94 7.05 -7.73
CA PHE A 39 -6.77 6.38 -7.13
C PHE A 39 -6.60 6.68 -5.63
N PHE A 40 -7.05 7.84 -5.15
CA PHE A 40 -6.97 8.20 -3.74
C PHE A 40 -7.70 7.21 -2.81
N LEU A 41 -8.68 6.45 -3.31
CA LEU A 41 -9.39 5.45 -2.51
C LEU A 41 -8.47 4.32 -2.07
N HIS A 42 -7.52 3.92 -2.92
CA HIS A 42 -6.48 2.96 -2.56
C HIS A 42 -5.59 3.52 -1.44
N LEU A 43 -5.08 4.75 -1.60
CA LEU A 43 -4.21 5.39 -0.60
C LEU A 43 -4.91 5.54 0.75
N ALA A 44 -6.18 5.92 0.74
CA ALA A 44 -7.01 6.04 1.94
C ALA A 44 -7.22 4.70 2.63
N GLU A 45 -7.47 3.64 1.86
CA GLU A 45 -7.66 2.30 2.39
C GLU A 45 -6.37 1.76 3.04
N VAL A 46 -5.22 1.91 2.38
CA VAL A 46 -3.92 1.47 2.93
C VAL A 46 -3.60 2.21 4.24
N ALA A 47 -3.83 3.53 4.29
CA ALA A 47 -3.64 4.32 5.50
C ALA A 47 -4.61 3.93 6.63
N ASP A 48 -5.89 3.68 6.32
CA ASP A 48 -6.90 3.26 7.29
C ASP A 48 -6.61 1.87 7.87
N LEU A 49 -6.15 0.94 7.03
CA LEU A 49 -5.73 -0.40 7.47
C LEU A 49 -4.63 -0.32 8.52
N LEU A 50 -3.58 0.47 8.26
CA LEU A 50 -2.47 0.63 9.21
C LEU A 50 -2.91 1.39 10.47
N ALA A 51 -3.71 2.45 10.33
CA ALA A 51 -4.19 3.21 11.48
C ALA A 51 -5.03 2.37 12.47
N LYS A 52 -5.70 1.31 11.98
CA LYS A 52 -6.57 0.44 12.80
C LYS A 52 -5.89 -0.84 13.27
N ALA A 53 -4.86 -1.31 12.59
CA ALA A 53 -4.31 -2.65 12.82
C ALA A 53 -3.03 -2.67 13.69
N LEU A 54 -2.54 -1.51 14.11
CA LEU A 54 -1.38 -1.37 14.99
C LEU A 54 -1.85 -1.26 16.45
N GLU A 55 -1.14 -1.93 17.36
CA GLU A 55 -1.38 -1.80 18.81
C GLU A 55 -1.00 -0.39 19.30
N GLU A 56 0.10 0.14 18.77
CA GLU A 56 0.60 1.48 19.07
C GLU A 56 0.45 2.42 17.87
N PRO A 57 -0.04 3.67 18.06
CA PRO A 57 -0.17 4.62 16.97
C PRO A 57 1.19 5.01 16.36
N ASP A 58 1.30 4.93 15.02
CA ASP A 58 2.48 5.37 14.28
C ASP A 58 2.08 6.33 13.14
N ALA A 59 2.12 7.62 13.44
CA ALA A 59 1.70 8.67 12.51
C ALA A 59 2.59 8.75 11.25
N GLU A 60 3.89 8.48 11.37
CA GLU A 60 4.81 8.52 10.22
C GLU A 60 4.61 7.30 9.31
N LEU A 61 4.29 6.12 9.87
CA LEU A 61 3.91 4.96 9.06
C LEU A 61 2.59 5.20 8.30
N VAL A 62 1.59 5.78 8.95
CA VAL A 62 0.33 6.16 8.29
C VAL A 62 0.56 7.28 7.26
N ALA A 63 1.46 8.23 7.52
CA ALA A 63 1.85 9.23 6.54
C ALA A 63 2.56 8.59 5.33
N ALA A 64 3.48 7.65 5.56
CA ALA A 64 4.13 6.88 4.50
C ALA A 64 3.10 6.07 3.69
N ALA A 65 2.04 5.56 4.31
CA ALA A 65 0.95 4.87 3.63
C ALA A 65 0.24 5.74 2.59
N TRP A 66 -0.02 7.01 2.92
CA TRP A 66 -0.56 7.98 1.98
C TRP A 66 0.39 8.27 0.81
N LEU A 67 1.69 8.12 1.02
CA LEU A 67 2.75 8.55 0.10
C LEU A 67 3.45 7.40 -0.62
N HIS A 68 3.11 6.13 -0.33
CA HIS A 68 3.88 4.96 -0.73
C HIS A 68 4.03 4.83 -2.26
N ASP A 69 3.06 5.34 -3.02
CA ASP A 69 3.02 5.31 -4.48
C ASP A 69 3.46 6.64 -5.13
N ALA A 70 3.88 7.63 -4.32
CA ALA A 70 4.22 8.97 -4.80
C ALA A 70 5.41 8.92 -5.77
N VAL A 71 6.50 8.26 -5.38
CA VAL A 71 7.72 8.14 -6.21
C VAL A 71 7.46 7.29 -7.46
N GLU A 72 6.65 6.25 -7.32
CA GLU A 72 6.39 5.28 -8.39
C GLU A 72 5.45 5.78 -9.49
N LYS A 73 4.47 6.62 -9.14
CA LYS A 73 3.36 7.00 -10.03
C LYS A 73 3.27 8.49 -10.29
N THR A 74 4.18 9.29 -9.76
CA THR A 74 4.20 10.75 -9.97
C THR A 74 5.61 11.22 -10.31
N LYS A 75 5.84 12.54 -10.25
CA LYS A 75 7.17 13.16 -10.45
C LYS A 75 7.89 13.45 -9.13
N ILE A 76 7.27 13.14 -8.00
CA ILE A 76 7.81 13.41 -6.68
C ILE A 76 9.03 12.53 -6.42
N THR A 77 10.10 13.12 -5.89
CA THR A 77 11.32 12.41 -5.51
C THR A 77 11.36 12.07 -4.02
N SER A 78 12.18 11.11 -3.63
CA SER A 78 12.42 10.79 -2.21
C SER A 78 12.96 12.00 -1.43
N ASP A 79 13.82 12.82 -2.06
CA ASP A 79 14.34 14.05 -1.46
C ASP A 79 13.22 15.07 -1.18
N GLU A 80 12.24 15.21 -2.08
CA GLU A 80 11.08 16.05 -1.84
C GLU A 80 10.23 15.53 -0.67
N ILE A 81 10.07 14.21 -0.54
CA ILE A 81 9.37 13.60 0.59
C ILE A 81 10.11 13.86 1.89
N GLU A 82 11.43 13.69 1.92
CA GLU A 82 12.25 13.92 3.12
C GLU A 82 12.17 15.39 3.58
N ASN A 83 12.28 16.33 2.65
CA ASN A 83 12.21 17.76 2.95
C ASN A 83 10.85 18.19 3.54
N VAL A 84 9.76 17.51 3.17
CA VAL A 84 8.40 17.89 3.57
C VAL A 84 7.88 17.09 4.77
N PHE A 85 8.20 15.81 4.84
CA PHE A 85 7.63 14.86 5.81
C PHE A 85 8.66 14.25 6.76
N GLY A 86 9.95 14.52 6.53
CA GLY A 86 11.03 14.04 7.36
C GLY A 86 11.66 12.73 6.88
N PRO A 87 12.84 12.39 7.42
CA PRO A 87 13.68 11.30 6.93
C PRO A 87 13.06 9.91 7.14
N ARG A 88 12.30 9.71 8.23
CA ARG A 88 11.69 8.40 8.50
C ARG A 88 10.56 8.09 7.52
N VAL A 89 9.70 9.07 7.22
CA VAL A 89 8.66 8.91 6.19
C VAL A 89 9.29 8.63 4.82
N ALA A 90 10.32 9.38 4.45
CA ALA A 90 11.04 9.16 3.18
C ALA A 90 11.68 7.77 3.11
N SER A 91 12.31 7.30 4.19
CA SER A 91 12.89 5.95 4.27
C SER A 91 11.83 4.87 4.08
N LEU A 92 10.68 4.99 4.75
CA LEU A 92 9.58 4.01 4.61
C LEU A 92 9.04 3.98 3.18
N VAL A 93 8.82 5.14 2.55
CA VAL A 93 8.38 5.22 1.16
C VAL A 93 9.43 4.61 0.22
N ALA A 94 10.72 4.89 0.43
CA ALA A 94 11.80 4.33 -0.37
C ALA A 94 11.89 2.81 -0.24
N GLU A 95 11.70 2.25 0.95
CA GLU A 95 11.70 0.80 1.19
C GLU A 95 10.60 0.07 0.42
N VAL A 96 9.46 0.73 0.20
CA VAL A 96 8.31 0.17 -0.52
C VAL A 96 8.18 0.65 -1.97
N SER A 97 9.09 1.47 -2.46
CA SER A 97 9.09 1.92 -3.85
C SER A 97 9.85 0.95 -4.76
N ASP A 98 9.21 0.51 -5.83
CA ASP A 98 9.80 -0.31 -6.88
C ASP A 98 10.55 0.54 -7.93
N ASP A 99 11.64 -0.02 -8.47
CA ASP A 99 12.32 0.55 -9.64
C ASP A 99 11.50 0.33 -10.91
N LYS A 100 10.80 1.39 -11.35
CA LYS A 100 9.97 1.37 -12.58
C LYS A 100 10.77 1.21 -13.88
N SER A 101 12.10 1.26 -13.86
CA SER A 101 12.92 0.95 -15.04
C SER A 101 12.99 -0.55 -15.35
N LEU A 102 12.70 -1.40 -14.37
CA LEU A 102 12.71 -2.85 -14.51
C LEU A 102 11.37 -3.40 -15.02
N PRO A 103 11.36 -4.55 -15.73
CA PRO A 103 10.12 -5.25 -16.11
C PRO A 103 9.26 -5.64 -14.91
N GLU A 104 7.93 -5.74 -15.10
CA GLU A 104 6.98 -6.08 -14.02
C GLU A 104 7.33 -7.39 -13.31
N ALA A 105 7.67 -8.44 -14.06
CA ALA A 105 8.08 -9.73 -13.49
C ALA A 105 9.34 -9.63 -12.62
N GLU A 106 10.28 -8.77 -13.00
CA GLU A 106 11.52 -8.54 -12.24
C GLU A 106 11.22 -7.81 -10.93
N ARG A 107 10.38 -6.77 -10.98
CA ARG A 107 9.95 -6.04 -9.77
C ARG A 107 9.21 -6.96 -8.81
N HIS A 108 8.33 -7.82 -9.31
CA HIS A 108 7.63 -8.82 -8.49
C HIS A 108 8.61 -9.79 -7.82
N ARG A 109 9.58 -10.33 -8.58
CA ARG A 109 10.63 -11.20 -8.02
C ARG A 109 11.41 -10.50 -6.92
N MET A 110 11.89 -9.29 -7.18
CA MET A 110 12.65 -8.51 -6.20
C MET A 110 11.85 -8.23 -4.94
N GLN A 111 10.55 -7.91 -5.06
CA GLN A 111 9.68 -7.75 -3.88
C GLN A 111 9.65 -9.02 -3.03
N ILE A 112 9.46 -10.20 -3.64
CA ILE A 112 9.41 -11.47 -2.91
C ILE A 112 10.77 -11.78 -2.25
N GLU A 113 11.87 -11.59 -2.96
CA GLU A 113 13.21 -11.96 -2.47
C GLU A 113 13.70 -11.03 -1.35
N THR A 114 13.36 -9.73 -1.43
CA THR A 114 13.92 -8.71 -0.52
C THR A 114 12.98 -8.30 0.62
N ILE A 115 11.71 -8.75 0.63
CA ILE A 115 10.74 -8.33 1.66
C ILE A 115 11.19 -8.68 3.08
N GLY A 116 11.92 -9.79 3.26
CA GLY A 116 12.46 -10.21 4.56
C GLY A 116 13.58 -9.30 5.09
N GLU A 117 14.18 -8.47 4.23
CA GLU A 117 15.24 -7.52 4.58
C GLU A 117 14.67 -6.14 4.98
N LYS A 118 13.39 -5.88 4.69
CA LYS A 118 12.72 -4.62 5.00
C LYS A 118 12.39 -4.49 6.48
N THR A 119 12.24 -3.25 6.95
CA THR A 119 11.79 -2.96 8.31
C THR A 119 10.39 -3.53 8.55
N GLU A 120 10.05 -3.84 9.82
CA GLU A 120 8.71 -4.34 10.18
C GLU A 120 7.61 -3.36 9.72
N ALA A 121 7.84 -2.05 9.87
CA ALA A 121 6.95 -1.00 9.41
C ALA A 121 6.74 -1.03 7.88
N ALA A 122 7.81 -1.18 7.09
CA ALA A 122 7.70 -1.32 5.64
C ALA A 122 6.99 -2.61 5.22
N ARG A 123 7.20 -3.73 5.94
CA ARG A 123 6.50 -5.00 5.71
C ARG A 123 5.01 -4.90 6.02
N LEU A 124 4.62 -4.21 7.10
CA LEU A 124 3.23 -3.91 7.43
C LEU A 124 2.58 -3.04 6.35
N LEU A 125 3.27 -1.99 5.89
CA LEU A 125 2.80 -1.14 4.80
C LEU A 125 2.60 -1.93 3.50
N ARG A 126 3.56 -2.78 3.14
CA ARG A 126 3.46 -3.65 1.97
C ARG A 126 2.29 -4.64 2.09
N LEU A 127 2.03 -5.17 3.27
CA LEU A 127 0.89 -6.05 3.51
C LEU A 127 -0.44 -5.31 3.32
N ALA A 128 -0.56 -4.09 3.87
CA ALA A 128 -1.74 -3.25 3.70
C ALA A 128 -1.99 -2.86 2.22
N ASP A 129 -0.93 -2.53 1.47
CA ASP A 129 -0.98 -2.33 0.02
C ASP A 129 -1.59 -3.55 -0.70
N LYS A 130 -1.06 -4.76 -0.41
CA LYS A 130 -1.57 -5.99 -1.03
C LYS A 130 -3.03 -6.28 -0.66
N ILE A 131 -3.46 -6.00 0.57
CA ILE A 131 -4.88 -6.12 0.98
C ILE A 131 -5.76 -5.23 0.09
N SER A 132 -5.41 -3.96 -0.08
CA SER A 132 -6.18 -3.03 -0.91
C SER A 132 -6.24 -3.47 -2.38
N GLY A 133 -5.13 -3.98 -2.92
CA GLY A 133 -5.09 -4.52 -4.28
C GLY A 133 -5.95 -5.78 -4.44
N LEU A 134 -5.93 -6.69 -3.46
CA LEU A 134 -6.74 -7.92 -3.48
C LEU A 134 -8.24 -7.63 -3.38
N ARG A 135 -8.64 -6.61 -2.60
CA ARG A 135 -10.03 -6.16 -2.53
C ARG A 135 -10.52 -5.60 -3.86
N GLU A 136 -9.72 -4.77 -4.53
CA GLU A 136 -10.03 -4.33 -5.89
C GLU A 136 -10.14 -5.50 -6.86
N LEU A 137 -9.21 -6.46 -6.81
CA LEU A 137 -9.27 -7.64 -7.67
C LEU A 137 -10.54 -8.46 -7.43
N ALA A 138 -11.05 -8.50 -6.20
CA ALA A 138 -12.27 -9.21 -5.87
C ALA A 138 -13.54 -8.49 -6.34
N GLU A 139 -13.61 -7.17 -6.13
CA GLU A 139 -14.84 -6.37 -6.30
C GLU A 139 -14.97 -5.74 -7.70
N ASP A 140 -13.87 -5.27 -8.26
CA ASP A 140 -13.80 -4.55 -9.53
C ASP A 140 -12.55 -5.00 -10.30
N PRO A 141 -12.49 -6.27 -10.74
CA PRO A 141 -11.29 -6.81 -11.39
C PRO A 141 -10.96 -6.03 -12.67
N PRO A 142 -9.67 -5.77 -12.97
CA PRO A 142 -9.29 -5.07 -14.19
C PRO A 142 -9.77 -5.81 -15.44
N ALA A 143 -10.58 -5.15 -16.28
CA ALA A 143 -11.17 -5.77 -17.48
C ALA A 143 -10.11 -6.25 -18.49
N ALA A 144 -8.95 -5.59 -18.51
CA ALA A 144 -7.84 -5.93 -19.40
C ALA A 144 -7.02 -7.17 -18.95
N TRP A 145 -7.31 -7.75 -17.79
CA TRP A 145 -6.59 -8.92 -17.28
C TRP A 145 -7.39 -10.18 -17.58
N ASP A 146 -6.75 -11.17 -18.18
CA ASP A 146 -7.32 -12.50 -18.29
C ASP A 146 -7.25 -13.25 -16.95
N VAL A 147 -7.92 -14.40 -16.88
CA VAL A 147 -7.96 -15.24 -15.67
C VAL A 147 -6.55 -15.66 -15.23
N ALA A 148 -5.65 -15.96 -16.18
CA ALA A 148 -4.28 -16.37 -15.86
C ALA A 148 -3.51 -15.24 -15.17
N ARG A 149 -3.54 -14.02 -15.72
CA ARG A 149 -2.90 -12.85 -15.14
C ARG A 149 -3.44 -12.51 -13.76
N ARG A 150 -4.75 -12.66 -13.54
CA ARG A 150 -5.36 -12.44 -12.20
C ARG A 150 -4.86 -13.47 -11.19
N ARG A 151 -4.73 -14.75 -11.58
CA ARG A 151 -4.14 -15.79 -10.73
C ARG A 151 -2.66 -15.54 -10.43
N ASP A 152 -1.89 -15.13 -11.42
CA ASP A 152 -0.47 -14.79 -11.24
C ASP A 152 -0.30 -13.62 -10.26
N TRP A 153 -1.14 -12.58 -10.37
CA TRP A 153 -1.10 -11.45 -9.46
C TRP A 153 -1.54 -11.83 -8.03
N LEU A 154 -2.57 -12.67 -7.89
CA LEU A 154 -2.99 -13.21 -6.60
C LEU A 154 -1.86 -14.01 -5.93
N GLN A 155 -1.20 -14.90 -6.69
CA GLN A 155 -0.10 -15.70 -6.17
C GLN A 155 1.08 -14.79 -5.77
N PHE A 156 1.42 -13.81 -6.59
CA PHE A 156 2.42 -12.80 -6.25
C PHE A 156 2.10 -12.09 -4.93
N ALA A 157 0.85 -11.67 -4.72
CA ALA A 157 0.45 -11.04 -3.47
C ALA A 157 0.60 -11.98 -2.27
N ILE A 158 0.27 -13.26 -2.42
CA ILE A 158 0.45 -14.29 -1.38
C ILE A 158 1.93 -14.49 -1.05
N ASP A 159 2.81 -14.56 -2.06
CA ASP A 159 4.24 -14.78 -1.88
C ASP A 159 4.91 -13.60 -1.15
N VAL A 160 4.54 -12.36 -1.49
CA VAL A 160 4.99 -11.17 -0.75
C VAL A 160 4.47 -11.20 0.69
N ALA A 161 3.18 -11.51 0.88
CA ALA A 161 2.57 -11.52 2.21
C ALA A 161 3.16 -12.59 3.13
N ALA A 162 3.61 -13.73 2.61
CA ALA A 162 4.33 -14.75 3.38
C ALA A 162 5.55 -14.16 4.10
N GLY A 163 6.24 -13.23 3.43
CA GLY A 163 7.34 -12.45 3.98
C GLY A 163 6.92 -11.33 4.94
N CYS A 164 5.63 -11.06 5.16
CA CYS A 164 5.12 -10.02 6.06
C CYS A 164 4.31 -10.55 7.25
N ARG A 165 4.01 -11.86 7.30
CA ARG A 165 3.12 -12.45 8.33
C ARG A 165 3.67 -12.32 9.74
N SER A 166 2.75 -12.45 10.71
CA SER A 166 3.01 -12.47 12.15
C SER A 166 3.45 -11.14 12.75
N LEU A 167 3.41 -10.05 11.98
CA LEU A 167 3.65 -8.69 12.46
C LEU A 167 2.36 -8.01 12.99
N SER A 168 1.20 -8.35 12.43
CA SER A 168 -0.11 -7.91 12.90
C SER A 168 -1.16 -8.98 12.61
N SER A 169 -1.73 -9.57 13.65
CA SER A 169 -2.78 -10.59 13.52
C SER A 169 -4.03 -10.04 12.84
N ALA A 170 -4.32 -8.75 13.04
CA ALA A 170 -5.42 -8.05 12.37
C ALA A 170 -5.19 -7.95 10.85
N LEU A 171 -3.99 -7.52 10.41
CA LEU A 171 -3.68 -7.47 8.97
C LEU A 171 -3.60 -8.87 8.36
N ASP A 172 -3.07 -9.85 9.07
CA ASP A 172 -3.00 -11.24 8.59
C ASP A 172 -4.41 -11.79 8.28
N LEU A 173 -5.37 -11.58 9.20
CA LEU A 173 -6.76 -11.98 8.99
C LEU A 173 -7.41 -11.24 7.81
N LEU A 174 -7.20 -9.93 7.72
CA LEU A 174 -7.75 -9.12 6.64
C LEU A 174 -7.17 -9.51 5.28
N PHE A 175 -5.89 -9.87 5.22
CA PHE A 175 -5.26 -10.41 4.03
C PHE A 175 -5.88 -11.74 3.62
N ASP A 176 -6.05 -12.68 4.55
CA ASP A 176 -6.63 -13.99 4.25
C ASP A 176 -8.05 -13.85 3.69
N GLN A 177 -8.85 -12.94 4.25
CA GLN A 177 -10.18 -12.63 3.75
C GLN A 177 -10.16 -12.05 2.34
N ALA A 178 -9.27 -11.07 2.09
CA ALA A 178 -9.14 -10.43 0.79
C ALA A 178 -8.64 -11.41 -0.29
N ALA A 179 -7.64 -12.24 0.04
CA ALA A 179 -7.11 -13.26 -0.85
C ALA A 179 -8.17 -14.32 -1.20
N ALA A 180 -8.94 -14.78 -0.20
CA ALA A 180 -10.03 -15.72 -0.44
C ALA A 180 -11.16 -15.12 -1.28
N ALA A 181 -11.48 -13.82 -1.10
CA ALA A 181 -12.46 -13.12 -1.92
C ALA A 181 -11.99 -12.97 -3.37
N ALA A 182 -10.74 -12.58 -3.58
CA ALA A 182 -10.14 -12.48 -4.91
C ALA A 182 -10.11 -13.83 -5.63
N ALA A 183 -9.75 -14.91 -4.94
CA ALA A 183 -9.77 -16.27 -5.49
C ALA A 183 -11.17 -16.67 -5.98
N ARG A 184 -12.21 -16.47 -5.15
CA ARG A 184 -13.60 -16.75 -5.53
C ARG A 184 -14.04 -15.93 -6.75
N SER A 185 -13.74 -14.64 -6.76
CA SER A 185 -14.07 -13.74 -7.87
C SER A 185 -13.46 -14.24 -9.18
N ILE A 186 -12.19 -14.68 -9.17
CA ILE A 186 -11.50 -15.25 -10.33
C ILE A 186 -12.14 -16.56 -10.80
N ASP A 187 -12.54 -17.45 -9.88
CA ASP A 187 -13.10 -18.75 -10.22
C ASP A 187 -14.54 -18.69 -10.74
N GLU A 188 -15.28 -17.63 -10.40
CA GLU A 188 -16.64 -17.37 -10.89
C GLU A 188 -16.66 -16.74 -12.30
N MET A 189 -15.50 -16.37 -12.85
CA MET A 189 -15.43 -15.72 -14.16
C MET A 189 -15.67 -16.72 -15.30
N PRO A 190 -16.44 -16.33 -16.33
CA PRO A 190 -16.64 -17.17 -17.50
C PRO A 190 -15.32 -17.41 -18.24
N ALA A 191 -15.13 -18.65 -18.70
CA ALA A 191 -13.97 -19.11 -19.46
C ALA A 191 -13.90 -18.52 -20.88
#